data_AF-A0A968Z8X4-F1
#
_entry.id   AF-A0A968Z8X4-F1
#
_cell.length_a   1.000
_cell.length_b   1.000
_cell.length_c   1.000
_cell.angle_alpha   90.00
_cell.angle_beta   90.00
_cell.angle_gamma   90.00
#
_symmetry.space_group_name_H-M   'P 1'
#
loop_
_entity.id
_entity.type
_entity.pdbx_description
1 polymer ?
#
loop_
_entity_poly.entity_id
_entity_poly.type
_entity_poly.pdbx_seq_one_letter_code
_entity_poly.pdbx_strand_id
1 'polypeptide(L)'
;MLNPLQTVTLLAFLIALVELDSPLPTALQHEIHKVGEMLANAQNNALDHLIELAKSDCLKESYDNARIKIQRLNKSQELSRFDKPNKQNELPIPEDHIINIARAIPLDRLIKIAIAIFQAPDSSAEAKKYKSEIILKNS
;
A
#
# COMPACT_ATOMS: atom_id res chain seq x y z
N MET A 1 13.79 6.12 0.66
CA MET A 1 12.42 6.63 0.51
C MET A 1 11.70 5.78 -0.53
N LEU A 2 10.44 5.42 -0.28
CA LEU A 2 9.62 4.74 -1.29
C LEU A 2 9.11 5.76 -2.28
N ASN A 3 9.20 5.44 -3.57
CA ASN A 3 8.60 6.26 -4.59
C ASN A 3 7.05 6.10 -4.57
N PRO A 4 6.34 7.04 -5.20
CA PRO A 4 4.96 6.89 -5.66
C PRO A 4 4.45 5.45 -5.89
N LEU A 5 4.98 4.77 -6.90
CA LEU A 5 4.50 3.45 -7.33
C LEU A 5 4.74 2.39 -6.24
N GLN A 6 5.86 2.47 -5.55
CA GLN A 6 6.21 1.59 -4.44
C GLN A 6 5.26 1.75 -3.26
N THR A 7 4.84 2.99 -2.96
CA THR A 7 3.86 3.27 -1.92
C THR A 7 2.51 2.63 -2.26
N VAL A 8 2.09 2.70 -3.52
CA VAL A 8 0.87 2.03 -4.02
C VAL A 8 0.98 0.52 -3.91
N THR A 9 2.10 -0.07 -4.31
CA THR A 9 2.36 -1.51 -4.20
C THR A 9 2.24 -1.97 -2.75
N LEU A 10 2.93 -1.29 -1.83
CA LEU A 10 2.91 -1.64 -0.42
C LEU A 10 1.49 -1.55 0.16
N LEU A 11 0.79 -0.45 -0.09
CA LEU A 11 -0.56 -0.26 0.45
C LEU A 11 -1.56 -1.26 -0.14
N ALA A 12 -1.50 -1.53 -1.45
CA ALA A 12 -2.37 -2.51 -2.10
C ALA A 12 -2.17 -3.91 -1.50
N PHE A 13 -0.91 -4.28 -1.23
CA PHE A 13 -0.59 -5.56 -0.59
C PHE A 13 -1.13 -5.65 0.83
N LEU A 14 -0.98 -4.58 1.62
CA LEU A 14 -1.56 -4.51 2.96
C LEU A 14 -3.09 -4.62 2.94
N ILE A 15 -3.77 -3.98 1.99
CA ILE A 15 -5.22 -4.13 1.81
C ILE A 15 -5.58 -5.59 1.48
N ALA A 16 -4.83 -6.25 0.59
CA ALA A 16 -5.06 -7.65 0.26
C ALA A 16 -4.94 -8.55 1.50
N LEU A 17 -3.96 -8.30 2.37
CA LEU A 17 -3.83 -9.03 3.65
C LEU A 17 -5.00 -8.79 4.61
N VAL A 18 -5.56 -7.58 4.63
CA VAL A 18 -6.74 -7.24 5.44
C VAL A 18 -7.99 -7.94 4.93
N GLU A 19 -8.15 -8.05 3.61
CA GLU A 19 -9.32 -8.62 2.93
C GLU A 19 -9.28 -10.15 2.84
N LEU A 20 -8.16 -10.78 3.17
CA LEU A 20 -8.07 -12.23 3.26
C LEU A 20 -8.98 -12.80 4.35
N ASP A 21 -9.89 -13.69 3.97
CA ASP A 21 -10.75 -14.42 4.90
C ASP A 21 -10.17 -15.75 5.37
N SER A 22 -9.14 -16.24 4.68
CA SER A 22 -8.44 -17.48 5.00
C SER A 22 -7.01 -17.21 5.45
N PRO A 23 -6.42 -18.08 6.31
CA PRO A 23 -5.01 -18.01 6.65
C PRO A 23 -4.13 -18.12 5.40
N LEU A 24 -2.99 -17.45 5.43
CA LEU A 24 -1.98 -17.57 4.38
C LEU A 24 -1.37 -18.98 4.37
N PRO A 25 -1.07 -19.56 3.20
CA PRO A 25 -0.22 -20.73 3.10
C PRO A 25 1.10 -20.49 3.82
N THR A 26 1.60 -21.48 4.56
CA THR A 26 2.84 -21.37 5.37
C THR A 26 4.02 -20.85 4.54
N ALA A 27 4.21 -21.35 3.32
CA ALA A 27 5.29 -20.89 2.43
C ALA A 27 5.16 -19.39 2.10
N LEU A 28 3.95 -18.91 1.82
CA LEU A 28 3.69 -17.50 1.54
C LEU A 28 3.92 -16.62 2.78
N GLN A 29 3.50 -17.09 3.97
CA GLN A 29 3.76 -16.41 5.24
C GLN A 29 5.27 -16.25 5.50
N HIS A 30 6.07 -17.29 5.22
CA HIS A 30 7.52 -17.22 5.34
C HIS A 30 8.15 -16.21 4.38
N GLU A 31 7.71 -16.16 3.11
CA GLU A 31 8.23 -15.16 2.16
C GLU A 31 7.82 -13.72 2.55
N ILE A 32 6.58 -13.53 3.03
CA ILE A 32 6.14 -12.24 3.56
C ILE A 32 7.02 -11.82 4.76
N HIS A 33 7.35 -12.75 5.65
CA HIS A 33 8.25 -12.47 6.77
C HIS A 33 9.62 -11.96 6.31
N LYS A 34 10.22 -12.62 5.31
CA LYS A 34 11.49 -12.18 4.72
C LYS A 34 11.39 -10.77 4.16
N VAL A 35 10.30 -10.44 3.47
CA VAL A 35 10.04 -9.06 3.01
C VAL A 35 10.01 -8.08 4.18
N GLY A 36 9.39 -8.46 5.32
CA GLY A 36 9.41 -7.66 6.54
C GLY A 36 10.81 -7.36 7.05
N GLU A 37 11.69 -8.36 7.08
CA GLU A 37 13.12 -8.19 7.42
C GLU A 37 13.84 -7.30 6.40
N MET A 38 13.58 -7.48 5.10
CA MET A 38 14.17 -6.65 4.05
C MET A 38 13.76 -5.18 4.19
N LEU A 39 12.49 -4.91 4.51
CA LEU A 39 12.00 -3.56 4.80
C LEU A 39 12.64 -2.96 6.05
N ALA A 40 12.75 -3.73 7.13
CA ALA A 40 13.40 -3.28 8.37
C ALA A 40 14.88 -2.90 8.14
N ASN A 41 15.54 -3.58 7.21
CA ASN A 41 16.93 -3.33 6.82
C ASN A 41 17.07 -2.38 5.60
N ALA A 42 15.98 -1.73 5.17
CA ALA A 42 15.96 -0.81 4.04
C ALA A 42 16.53 -1.39 2.73
N GLN A 43 16.33 -2.68 2.47
CA GLN A 43 16.75 -3.32 1.23
C GLN A 43 15.86 -2.90 0.05
N ASN A 44 16.50 -2.45 -1.03
CA ASN A 44 15.79 -1.83 -2.16
C ASN A 44 14.87 -2.79 -2.94
N ASN A 45 15.11 -4.10 -2.87
CA ASN A 45 14.36 -5.14 -3.60
C ASN A 45 13.17 -5.73 -2.82
N ALA A 46 12.89 -5.25 -1.60
CA ALA A 46 11.77 -5.76 -0.80
C ALA A 46 10.41 -5.63 -1.52
N LEU A 47 10.23 -4.52 -2.25
CA LEU A 47 9.01 -4.20 -2.97
C LEU A 47 8.86 -5.03 -4.25
N ASP A 48 9.97 -5.36 -4.92
CA ASP A 48 9.94 -6.24 -6.10
C ASP A 48 9.50 -7.64 -5.69
N HIS A 49 9.98 -8.11 -4.53
CA HIS A 49 9.55 -9.38 -3.96
C HIS A 49 8.05 -9.36 -3.62
N LEU A 50 7.53 -8.27 -3.04
CA LEU A 50 6.09 -8.12 -2.79
C LEU A 50 5.24 -8.24 -4.05
N ILE A 51 5.70 -7.70 -5.18
CA ILE A 51 4.99 -7.81 -6.47
C ILE A 51 4.89 -9.26 -6.91
N GLU A 52 5.93 -10.07 -6.69
CA GLU A 52 5.89 -11.51 -6.98
C GLU A 52 4.95 -12.26 -6.04
N LEU A 53 4.99 -11.97 -4.73
CA LEU A 53 4.09 -12.59 -3.76
C LEU A 53 2.61 -12.26 -4.02
N ALA A 54 2.35 -11.05 -4.52
CA ALA A 54 1.01 -10.60 -4.87
C ALA A 54 0.39 -11.41 -6.02
N LYS A 55 1.18 -12.15 -6.81
CA LYS A 55 0.67 -13.03 -7.87
C LYS A 55 0.11 -14.34 -7.35
N SER A 56 0.28 -14.65 -6.05
CA SER A 56 -0.32 -15.81 -5.41
C SER A 56 -1.83 -15.82 -5.58
N ASP A 57 -2.41 -16.98 -5.89
CA ASP A 57 -3.86 -17.14 -6.12
C ASP A 57 -4.72 -16.58 -4.99
N CYS A 58 -4.25 -16.68 -3.73
CA CYS A 58 -5.00 -16.18 -2.57
C CYS A 58 -4.94 -14.65 -2.39
N LEU A 59 -3.98 -13.96 -3.01
CA LEU A 59 -3.79 -12.52 -2.86
C LEU A 59 -4.12 -11.74 -4.14
N LYS A 60 -3.98 -12.37 -5.31
CA LYS A 60 -3.95 -11.71 -6.60
C LYS A 60 -5.19 -10.85 -6.85
N GLU A 61 -6.38 -11.40 -6.66
CA GLU A 61 -7.62 -10.67 -6.91
C GLU A 61 -7.76 -9.46 -5.98
N SER A 62 -7.59 -9.65 -4.67
CA SER A 62 -7.67 -8.57 -3.69
C SER A 62 -6.60 -7.50 -3.93
N TYR A 63 -5.38 -7.90 -4.27
CA TYR A 63 -4.28 -7.00 -4.59
C TYR A 63 -4.57 -6.16 -5.83
N ASP A 64 -4.98 -6.78 -6.94
CA ASP A 64 -5.28 -6.08 -8.19
C ASP A 64 -6.43 -5.10 -8.00
N ASN A 65 -7.49 -5.51 -7.30
CA ASN A 65 -8.62 -4.66 -6.95
C ASN A 65 -8.20 -3.47 -6.08
N ALA A 66 -7.39 -3.72 -5.05
CA ALA A 66 -6.86 -2.66 -4.19
C ALA A 66 -6.02 -1.66 -4.98
N ARG A 67 -5.13 -2.14 -5.86
CA ARG A 67 -4.25 -1.31 -6.69
C ARG A 67 -5.06 -0.42 -7.64
N ILE A 68 -6.06 -0.99 -8.32
CA ILE A 68 -6.98 -0.24 -9.19
C ILE A 68 -7.74 0.83 -8.40
N LYS A 69 -8.25 0.48 -7.22
CA LYS A 69 -9.01 1.40 -6.37
C LYS A 69 -8.16 2.59 -5.93
N ILE A 70 -6.95 2.33 -5.44
CA ILE A 70 -5.96 3.35 -5.07
C ILE A 70 -5.68 4.30 -6.26
N GLN A 71 -5.43 3.74 -7.45
CA GLN A 71 -5.19 4.54 -8.65
C GLN A 71 -6.40 5.40 -9.07
N ARG A 72 -7.62 4.86 -8.98
CA ARG A 72 -8.85 5.63 -9.24
C ARG A 72 -9.05 6.77 -8.25
N LEU A 73 -8.82 6.53 -6.96
CA LEU A 73 -8.94 7.56 -5.92
C LEU A 73 -7.97 8.72 -6.16
N ASN A 74 -6.74 8.42 -6.56
CA ASN A 74 -5.77 9.44 -6.97
C ASN A 74 -6.32 10.29 -8.13
N LYS A 75 -6.78 9.65 -9.21
CA LYS A 75 -7.28 10.35 -10.39
C LYS A 75 -8.51 11.22 -10.09
N SER A 76 -9.46 10.74 -9.29
CA SER A 76 -10.65 11.50 -8.90
C SER A 76 -10.32 12.72 -8.02
N GLN A 77 -9.31 12.60 -7.15
CA GLN A 77 -8.84 13.74 -6.36
C GLN A 77 -8.10 14.79 -7.20
N GLU A 78 -7.41 14.38 -8.25
CA GLU A 78 -6.81 15.32 -9.20
C GLU A 78 -7.89 16.12 -9.92
N LEU A 79 -8.88 15.45 -10.51
CA LEU A 79 -9.97 16.12 -11.23
C LEU A 79 -10.74 17.12 -10.37
N SER A 80 -11.05 16.77 -9.12
CA SER A 80 -11.74 17.69 -8.19
C SER A 80 -10.89 18.89 -7.74
N ARG A 81 -9.56 18.85 -7.89
CA ARG A 81 -8.69 20.02 -7.69
C ARG A 81 -8.74 20.98 -8.88
N PHE A 82 -8.92 20.46 -10.09
CA PHE A 82 -9.01 21.28 -11.31
C PHE A 82 -10.41 21.87 -11.53
N ASP A 83 -11.45 21.33 -10.90
CA ASP A 83 -12.84 21.85 -10.95
C ASP A 83 -13.09 23.06 -10.03
N LYS A 84 -12.07 23.54 -9.30
CA LYS A 84 -12.19 24.78 -8.52
C LYS A 84 -11.90 25.99 -9.41
N PRO A 85 -12.78 27.02 -9.47
CA PRO A 85 -12.47 28.22 -10.22
C PRO A 85 -11.33 28.98 -9.53
N ASN A 86 -10.22 29.09 -10.26
CA ASN A 86 -9.27 30.20 -10.24
C ASN A 86 -8.35 30.34 -9.00
N LYS A 87 -7.10 29.88 -9.13
CA LYS A 87 -5.92 30.65 -8.67
C LYS A 87 -4.80 30.55 -9.69
N GLN A 88 -4.74 31.56 -10.54
CA GLN A 88 -3.83 31.76 -11.68
C GLN A 88 -2.33 31.95 -11.33
N ASN A 89 -1.82 31.49 -10.19
CA ASN A 89 -0.42 31.72 -9.78
C ASN A 89 0.18 30.56 -8.95
N GLU A 90 0.20 29.33 -9.46
CA GLU A 90 1.04 28.27 -8.86
C GLU A 90 2.01 27.70 -9.90
N LEU A 91 3.29 27.71 -9.49
CA LEU A 91 4.52 27.27 -10.17
C LEU A 91 4.42 25.85 -10.77
N PRO A 92 5.34 25.48 -11.69
CA PRO A 92 5.25 24.23 -12.44
C PRO A 92 5.19 23.03 -11.49
N ILE A 93 4.23 22.18 -11.85
CA ILE A 93 3.82 20.95 -11.20
C ILE A 93 5.03 20.04 -10.97
N PRO A 94 5.40 19.69 -9.72
CA PRO A 94 6.39 18.65 -9.48
C PRO A 94 5.75 17.27 -9.76
N GLU A 95 6.52 16.36 -10.36
CA GLU A 95 6.18 14.97 -10.76
C GLU A 95 5.86 14.01 -9.58
N ASP A 96 5.23 14.52 -8.54
CA ASP A 96 5.01 13.87 -7.25
C ASP A 96 3.53 13.47 -7.06
N HIS A 97 2.87 13.03 -8.14
CA HIS A 97 1.42 12.88 -8.20
C HIS A 97 0.82 11.66 -7.48
N ILE A 98 1.63 10.85 -6.78
CA ILE A 98 1.13 9.81 -5.87
C ILE A 98 1.12 10.27 -4.39
N ILE A 99 1.40 11.56 -4.14
CA ILE A 99 1.45 12.11 -2.78
C ILE A 99 0.09 12.11 -2.05
N ASN A 100 -1.05 11.96 -2.72
CA ASN A 100 -2.34 12.14 -2.02
C ASN A 100 -2.82 10.95 -1.19
N ILE A 101 -2.44 9.71 -1.52
CA ILE A 101 -2.69 8.55 -0.62
C ILE A 101 -1.62 8.50 0.49
N ALA A 102 -0.40 8.95 0.19
CA ALA A 102 0.64 9.20 1.18
C ALA A 102 0.32 10.38 2.14
N ARG A 103 -0.73 11.18 1.88
CA ARG A 103 -1.19 12.25 2.78
C ARG A 103 -2.02 11.76 3.97
N ALA A 104 -2.62 10.56 3.88
CA ALA A 104 -3.48 10.06 4.96
C ALA A 104 -2.72 9.20 5.98
N ILE A 105 -1.65 8.51 5.55
CA ILE A 105 -0.73 7.79 6.43
C ILE A 105 0.68 8.27 6.11
N PRO A 106 1.40 8.89 7.07
CA PRO A 106 2.80 9.25 6.87
C PRO A 106 3.63 8.03 6.43
N LEU A 107 4.54 8.20 5.47
CA LEU A 107 5.32 7.09 4.90
C LEU A 107 6.05 6.26 5.97
N ASP A 108 6.63 6.91 6.98
CA ASP A 108 7.29 6.24 8.09
C ASP A 108 6.32 5.39 8.92
N ARG A 109 5.07 5.84 9.07
CA ARG A 109 4.02 5.08 9.76
C ARG A 109 3.60 3.87 8.92
N LEU A 110 3.44 4.05 7.61
CA LEU A 110 3.10 2.95 6.69
C LEU A 110 4.17 1.85 6.71
N ILE A 111 5.45 2.22 6.67
CA ILE A 111 6.56 1.27 6.73
C ILE A 111 6.57 0.52 8.07
N LYS A 112 6.35 1.22 9.20
CA LYS A 112 6.26 0.57 10.53
C LYS A 112 5.11 -0.42 10.62
N ILE A 113 3.93 -0.05 10.09
CA ILE A 113 2.77 -0.95 10.02
C ILE A 113 3.10 -2.17 9.16
N ALA A 114 3.70 -1.96 7.98
CA ALA A 114 4.07 -3.06 7.10
C ALA A 114 5.05 -4.04 7.76
N ILE A 115 6.10 -3.55 8.42
CA ILE A 115 7.07 -4.39 9.13
C ILE A 115 6.36 -5.19 10.23
N ALA A 116 5.53 -4.54 11.05
CA ALA A 116 4.80 -5.20 12.14
C ALA A 116 3.88 -6.32 11.63
N ILE A 117 3.18 -6.07 10.50
CA ILE A 117 2.30 -7.05 9.86
C ILE A 117 3.10 -8.21 9.28
N PHE A 118 4.16 -7.92 8.52
CA PHE A 118 4.92 -8.94 7.81
C PHE A 118 5.72 -9.85 8.74
N GLN A 119 6.21 -9.32 9.86
CA GLN A 119 6.94 -10.11 10.86
C GLN A 119 6.03 -10.86 11.83
N ALA A 120 4.71 -10.64 11.77
CA ALA A 120 3.77 -11.34 12.63
C ALA A 120 3.74 -12.85 12.30
N PRO A 121 3.36 -13.71 13.27
CA PRO A 121 3.12 -15.12 13.00
C PRO A 121 2.00 -15.37 11.99
N ASP A 122 0.99 -14.49 12.00
CA ASP A 122 -0.12 -14.47 11.05
C ASP A 122 -0.27 -13.05 10.50
N SER A 123 0.22 -12.82 9.28
CA SER A 123 0.21 -11.49 8.66
C SER A 123 -1.22 -11.01 8.39
N SER A 124 -2.16 -11.90 8.05
CA SER A 124 -3.53 -11.49 7.75
C SER A 124 -4.26 -11.07 9.02
N ALA A 125 -4.14 -11.85 10.10
CA ALA A 125 -4.74 -11.50 11.38
C ALA A 125 -4.16 -10.20 11.95
N GLU A 126 -2.85 -9.98 11.82
CA GLU A 126 -2.22 -8.74 12.26
C GLU A 126 -2.67 -7.56 11.38
N ALA A 127 -2.75 -7.71 10.06
CA ALA A 127 -3.20 -6.67 9.16
C ALA A 127 -4.61 -6.18 9.50
N LYS A 128 -5.52 -7.08 9.87
CA LYS A 128 -6.89 -6.73 10.29
C LYS A 128 -6.94 -5.79 11.50
N LYS A 129 -5.95 -5.82 12.39
CA LYS A 129 -5.85 -4.87 13.52
C LYS A 129 -5.61 -3.44 13.05
N TYR A 130 -4.91 -3.27 11.93
CA TYR A 130 -4.60 -1.98 11.30
C TYR A 130 -5.60 -1.60 10.21
N LYS A 131 -6.72 -2.35 10.06
CA LYS A 131 -7.73 -2.13 9.00
C LYS A 131 -8.20 -0.68 8.90
N SER A 132 -8.42 0.01 10.03
CA SER A 132 -8.86 1.40 10.06
C SER A 132 -7.79 2.39 9.59
N GLU A 133 -6.52 2.05 9.71
CA GLU A 133 -5.41 2.85 9.20
C GLU A 133 -5.20 2.55 7.71
N ILE A 134 -5.24 1.28 7.29
CA ILE A 134 -4.92 0.81 5.94
C ILE A 134 -6.06 1.10 4.94
N ILE A 135 -7.31 0.80 5.31
CA ILE A 135 -8.47 1.02 4.44
C ILE A 135 -8.94 2.46 4.59
N LEU A 136 -8.54 3.29 3.64
CA LEU A 136 -9.06 4.65 3.47
C LEU A 136 -10.59 4.62 3.32
N LYS A 137 -11.29 5.04 4.38
CA LYS A 137 -12.70 5.38 4.30
C LYS A 137 -12.80 6.72 3.57
N ASN A 138 -13.40 6.71 2.38
CA ASN A 138 -13.98 7.93 1.83
C ASN A 138 -15.16 8.28 2.73
N SER A 139 -14.96 9.19 3.67
CA SER A 139 -16.05 9.93 4.31
C SER A 139 -16.34 11.19 3.49
#